data_AF-L1IKM8-F1
#
_entry.id   AF-L1IKM8-F1
#
_cell.length_a   1.000
_cell.length_b   1.000
_cell.length_c   1.000
_cell.angle_alpha   90.00
_cell.angle_beta   90.00
_cell.angle_gamma   90.00
#
_symmetry.space_group_name_H-M   'P 1'
#
loop_
_entity.id
_entity.type
_entity.pdbx_description
1 polymer ?
#
loop_
_entity_poly.entity_id
_entity_poly.type
_entity_poly.pdbx_seq_one_letter_code
_entity_poly.pdbx_strand_id
1 'polypeptide(L)'
;MTVDNRLDLGTIQQKSGIAVSFWGYMTGASGSWARYFDFGGNSNYFYHGGGSNLYNWLFAAPGTSTWPRWLQLDVYDGKGYFPLPFSDHVISSWHHFVFSINKNGSASANTWSVWIDNELVCDACHASGLTSIPMDERGWYIARSHWEVDGKTDGGMDDFRIYDQALTALQVAEIYYGSVIDNPASTPLGPNWFLHPVYVNCHMNHTWKDIIYGQLAKNQTFKSGGWKMSSCSVRYGDSLAALFNGSTV
;
A
#
# COMPACT_ATOMS: atom_id res chain seq x y z
N MET A 1 4.86 4.05 -10.60
CA MET A 1 3.91 5.14 -10.30
C MET A 1 4.33 5.81 -9.00
N THR A 2 3.98 7.08 -8.80
CA THR A 2 4.19 7.82 -7.54
C THR A 2 2.86 8.18 -6.90
N VAL A 3 2.76 8.03 -5.58
CA VAL A 3 1.67 8.54 -4.75
C VAL A 3 2.02 9.96 -4.27
N ASP A 4 1.01 10.74 -3.89
CA ASP A 4 1.17 12.10 -3.38
C ASP A 4 2.07 12.15 -2.13
N ASN A 5 3.18 12.87 -2.23
CA ASN A 5 4.17 13.00 -1.17
C ASN A 5 3.72 13.84 0.04
N ARG A 6 2.56 14.52 -0.04
CA ARG A 6 1.96 15.19 1.13
C ARG A 6 1.55 14.20 2.23
N LEU A 7 1.34 12.93 1.87
CA LEU A 7 1.00 11.89 2.83
C LEU A 7 2.22 11.51 3.67
N ASP A 8 2.18 11.78 4.98
CA ASP A 8 3.21 11.39 5.92
C ASP A 8 2.82 10.09 6.62
N LEU A 9 3.23 8.95 6.03
CA LEU A 9 2.85 7.63 6.51
C LEU A 9 3.35 7.36 7.94
N GLY A 10 4.53 7.86 8.30
CA GLY A 10 5.08 7.78 9.65
C GLY A 10 4.22 8.53 10.65
N THR A 11 3.93 9.80 10.38
CA THR A 11 3.08 10.61 11.27
C THR A 11 1.67 10.03 11.40
N ILE A 12 1.09 9.53 10.31
CA ILE A 12 -0.22 8.86 10.32
C ILE A 12 -0.18 7.62 11.22
N GLN A 13 0.78 6.73 10.99
CA GLN A 13 0.93 5.50 11.75
C GLN A 13 1.11 5.79 13.26
N GLN A 14 1.94 6.76 13.62
CA GLN A 14 2.18 7.13 15.03
C GLN A 14 0.97 7.85 15.66
N LYS A 15 0.01 8.35 14.88
CA LYS A 15 -1.20 8.99 15.39
C LYS A 15 -2.27 7.97 15.75
N SER A 16 -2.59 7.06 14.83
CA SER A 16 -3.78 6.19 14.92
C SER A 16 -3.57 4.76 14.40
N GLY A 17 -2.35 4.41 13.99
CA GLY A 17 -2.08 3.22 13.20
C GLY A 17 -2.23 3.51 11.70
N ILE A 18 -1.92 2.52 10.87
CA ILE A 18 -2.01 2.63 9.42
C ILE A 18 -2.27 1.25 8.82
N ALA A 19 -2.94 1.20 7.68
CA ALA A 19 -2.99 -0.01 6.88
C ALA A 19 -2.91 0.27 5.38
N VAL A 20 -2.33 -0.68 4.65
CA VAL A 20 -2.33 -0.73 3.18
C VAL A 20 -3.09 -1.97 2.75
N SER A 21 -3.98 -1.86 1.77
CA SER A 21 -4.69 -2.99 1.18
C SER A 21 -4.70 -2.91 -0.34
N PHE A 22 -4.53 -4.03 -1.04
CA PHE A 22 -4.64 -4.10 -2.49
C PHE A 22 -4.76 -5.55 -2.97
N TRP A 23 -5.29 -5.73 -4.18
CA TRP A 23 -5.12 -6.97 -4.94
C TRP A 23 -3.86 -6.86 -5.79
N GLY A 24 -3.02 -7.89 -5.77
CA GLY A 24 -1.76 -7.92 -6.51
C GLY A 24 -1.57 -9.22 -7.29
N TYR A 25 -1.01 -9.09 -8.49
CA TYR A 25 -0.55 -10.18 -9.33
C TYR A 25 0.78 -9.79 -9.96
N MET A 26 1.86 -10.53 -9.69
CA MET A 26 3.08 -10.43 -10.48
C MET A 26 3.15 -11.62 -11.42
N THR A 27 3.39 -11.37 -12.69
CA THR A 27 3.78 -12.44 -13.61
C THR A 27 5.17 -12.95 -13.28
N GLY A 28 5.42 -14.12 -13.81
CA GLY A 28 6.73 -14.68 -13.97
C GLY A 28 7.82 -13.82 -14.64
N ALA A 29 7.44 -12.87 -15.47
CA ALA A 29 8.38 -12.00 -16.18
C ALA A 29 8.88 -10.82 -15.33
N SER A 30 8.34 -10.63 -14.11
CA SER A 30 8.85 -9.63 -13.17
C SER A 30 10.34 -9.89 -12.87
N GLY A 31 11.16 -8.86 -12.76
CA GLY A 31 12.57 -9.02 -12.40
C GLY A 31 12.76 -9.36 -10.91
N SER A 32 14.00 -9.66 -10.50
CA SER A 32 14.36 -9.84 -9.08
C SER A 32 14.06 -8.59 -8.30
N TRP A 33 13.54 -8.70 -7.07
CA TRP A 33 13.16 -7.55 -6.25
C TRP A 33 12.13 -6.61 -6.89
N ALA A 34 11.35 -7.10 -7.85
CA ALA A 34 10.18 -6.38 -8.34
C ALA A 34 9.26 -6.03 -7.17
N ARG A 35 8.78 -4.77 -7.15
CA ARG A 35 7.98 -4.22 -6.04
C ARG A 35 6.50 -4.22 -6.39
N TYR A 36 5.63 -4.48 -5.42
CA TYR A 36 4.24 -4.03 -5.47
C TYR A 36 4.17 -2.56 -5.04
N PHE A 37 4.79 -2.25 -3.90
CA PHE A 37 5.05 -0.88 -3.47
C PHE A 37 6.41 -0.79 -2.78
N ASP A 38 6.92 0.43 -2.73
CA ASP A 38 8.13 0.79 -2.03
C ASP A 38 7.97 2.24 -1.58
N PHE A 39 7.63 2.42 -0.32
CA PHE A 39 7.38 3.71 0.31
C PHE A 39 8.55 4.05 1.21
N GLY A 40 9.41 4.96 0.77
CA GLY A 40 10.60 5.36 1.54
C GLY A 40 11.06 6.77 1.22
N GLY A 41 12.24 7.09 1.73
CA GLY A 41 12.92 8.35 1.48
C GLY A 41 14.11 8.17 0.54
N ASN A 42 14.44 9.22 -0.20
CA ASN A 42 15.69 9.30 -0.95
C ASN A 42 16.60 10.35 -0.32
N SER A 43 17.79 9.95 0.15
CA SER A 43 18.76 10.88 0.74
C SER A 43 19.35 11.87 -0.27
N ASN A 44 19.17 11.66 -1.58
CA ASN A 44 19.67 12.53 -2.63
C ASN A 44 18.50 13.15 -3.39
N TYR A 45 18.28 14.43 -3.10
CA TYR A 45 17.18 15.30 -3.51
C TYR A 45 16.93 15.44 -5.02
N PHE A 46 17.70 14.80 -5.91
CA PHE A 46 17.61 15.02 -7.34
C PHE A 46 17.77 13.72 -8.13
N TYR A 47 16.71 13.40 -8.88
CA TYR A 47 16.66 12.49 -10.02
C TYR A 47 16.92 11.01 -9.73
N HIS A 48 15.99 10.21 -10.25
CA HIS A 48 16.12 8.79 -10.61
C HIS A 48 17.33 8.06 -10.02
N GLY A 49 17.11 7.47 -8.84
CA GLY A 49 17.82 6.27 -8.40
C GLY A 49 19.29 6.44 -8.03
N GLY A 50 19.64 6.04 -6.80
CA GLY A 50 21.04 5.96 -6.36
C GLY A 50 21.42 6.83 -5.17
N GLY A 51 20.48 7.20 -4.30
CA GLY A 51 20.79 7.72 -2.96
C GLY A 51 20.47 6.68 -1.89
N SER A 52 21.22 6.69 -0.78
CA SER A 52 21.03 5.82 0.37
C SER A 52 19.58 5.85 0.83
N ASN A 53 18.88 4.73 0.65
CA ASN A 53 17.45 4.63 0.90
C ASN A 53 17.20 4.62 2.40
N LEU A 54 16.29 5.45 2.88
CA LEU A 54 16.01 5.54 4.31
C LEU A 54 14.54 5.23 4.56
N TYR A 55 14.28 4.42 5.57
CA TYR A 55 12.94 4.22 6.14
C TYR A 55 11.94 3.60 5.15
N ASN A 56 12.39 2.68 4.28
CA ASN A 56 11.52 2.02 3.31
C ASN A 56 10.57 1.03 3.99
N TRP A 57 9.29 1.15 3.66
CA TRP A 57 8.30 0.10 3.80
C TRP A 57 7.99 -0.43 2.41
N LEU A 58 8.31 -1.69 2.15
CA LEU A 58 8.23 -2.25 0.80
C LEU A 58 7.69 -3.67 0.79
N PHE A 59 7.09 -4.05 -0.33
CA PHE A 59 6.61 -5.41 -0.57
C PHE A 59 7.04 -5.88 -1.96
N ALA A 60 7.71 -7.03 -2.03
CA ALA A 60 8.47 -7.42 -3.21
C ALA A 60 8.55 -8.93 -3.46
N ALA A 61 9.01 -9.31 -4.64
CA ALA A 61 9.41 -10.66 -5.00
C ALA A 61 10.96 -10.75 -5.06
N PRO A 62 11.66 -11.16 -3.99
CA PRO A 62 13.12 -11.06 -3.90
C PRO A 62 13.89 -12.03 -4.82
N GLY A 63 13.30 -13.16 -5.21
CA GLY A 63 14.02 -14.23 -5.91
C GLY A 63 14.49 -13.88 -7.33
N THR A 64 15.67 -14.41 -7.70
CA THR A 64 16.28 -14.31 -9.05
C THR A 64 16.01 -15.53 -9.93
N SER A 65 15.66 -16.71 -9.38
CA SER A 65 15.66 -17.97 -10.15
C SER A 65 14.84 -19.14 -9.59
N THR A 66 14.33 -19.10 -8.36
CA THR A 66 13.48 -20.18 -7.81
C THR A 66 12.03 -19.96 -8.19
N TRP A 67 11.48 -20.90 -8.95
CA TRP A 67 10.09 -20.88 -9.38
C TRP A 67 9.26 -21.87 -8.56
N PRO A 68 8.08 -21.45 -8.05
CA PRO A 68 7.57 -20.08 -8.02
C PRO A 68 8.30 -19.19 -7.00
N ARG A 69 8.32 -17.85 -7.23
CA ARG A 69 8.98 -16.90 -6.31
C ARG A 69 8.03 -16.48 -5.21
N TRP A 70 8.50 -16.62 -3.97
CA TRP A 70 7.82 -16.13 -2.77
C TRP A 70 7.83 -14.61 -2.68
N LEU A 71 6.94 -14.07 -1.85
CA LEU A 71 6.79 -12.64 -1.60
C LEU A 71 7.37 -12.26 -0.23
N GLN A 72 7.92 -11.05 -0.11
CA GLN A 72 8.54 -10.55 1.11
C GLN A 72 8.08 -9.12 1.41
N LEU A 73 7.69 -8.89 2.66
CA LEU A 73 7.47 -7.56 3.22
C LEU A 73 8.69 -7.14 4.02
N ASP A 74 9.23 -5.95 3.74
CA ASP A 74 10.37 -5.41 4.48
C ASP A 74 10.06 -4.04 5.06
N VAL A 75 10.65 -3.81 6.24
CA VAL A 75 10.93 -2.47 6.75
C VAL A 75 12.43 -2.29 6.82
N TYR A 76 12.93 -1.22 6.22
CA TYR A 76 14.32 -0.80 6.31
C TYR A 76 14.42 0.49 7.11
N ASP A 77 15.00 0.46 8.30
CA ASP A 77 15.09 1.64 9.19
C ASP A 77 16.36 2.49 8.97
N GLY A 78 17.08 2.27 7.86
CA GLY A 78 18.38 2.87 7.59
C GLY A 78 19.55 2.20 8.30
N LYS A 79 19.30 1.19 9.17
CA LYS A 79 20.34 0.43 9.90
C LYS A 79 20.22 -1.07 9.70
N GLY A 80 19.03 -1.60 9.48
CA GLY A 80 18.77 -3.02 9.27
C GLY A 80 17.43 -3.28 8.57
N TYR A 81 17.26 -4.52 8.11
CA TYR A 81 16.03 -5.00 7.49
C TYR A 81 15.28 -5.91 8.47
N PHE A 82 13.96 -5.76 8.50
CA PHE A 82 13.06 -6.78 9.03
C PHE A 82 12.35 -7.48 7.86
N PRO A 83 12.85 -8.64 7.40
CA PRO A 83 12.19 -9.40 6.35
C PRO A 83 11.10 -10.31 6.91
N LEU A 84 9.91 -10.23 6.32
CA LEU A 84 8.81 -11.14 6.57
C LEU A 84 8.50 -11.94 5.28
N PRO A 85 9.03 -13.17 5.15
CA PRO A 85 8.82 -14.01 3.98
C PRO A 85 7.45 -14.71 4.01
N PHE A 86 6.81 -14.81 2.86
CA PHE A 86 5.60 -15.60 2.64
C PHE A 86 5.89 -16.70 1.62
N SER A 87 6.52 -17.79 2.05
CA SER A 87 6.96 -18.87 1.16
C SER A 87 5.82 -19.53 0.37
N ASP A 88 4.63 -19.57 0.97
CA ASP A 88 3.46 -20.22 0.39
C ASP A 88 2.63 -19.27 -0.48
N HIS A 89 2.91 -17.96 -0.42
CA HIS A 89 2.26 -16.93 -1.23
C HIS A 89 3.24 -16.44 -2.29
N VAL A 90 2.98 -16.85 -3.52
CA VAL A 90 3.92 -16.73 -4.62
C VAL A 90 3.37 -15.86 -5.73
N ILE A 91 4.27 -15.41 -6.61
CA ILE A 91 3.86 -14.75 -7.84
C ILE A 91 3.08 -15.71 -8.78
N SER A 92 2.49 -15.16 -9.83
CA SER A 92 1.65 -15.85 -10.83
C SER A 92 0.29 -16.32 -10.31
N SER A 93 -0.13 -15.78 -9.16
CA SER A 93 -1.49 -15.85 -8.63
C SER A 93 -1.94 -14.47 -8.15
N TRP A 94 -3.24 -14.21 -8.27
CA TRP A 94 -3.83 -13.04 -7.64
C TRP A 94 -3.96 -13.30 -6.15
N HIS A 95 -3.55 -12.32 -5.36
CA HIS A 95 -3.70 -12.33 -3.91
C HIS A 95 -4.22 -10.98 -3.45
N HIS A 96 -5.06 -10.99 -2.41
CA HIS A 96 -5.40 -9.79 -1.66
C HIS A 96 -4.42 -9.63 -0.51
N PHE A 97 -3.77 -8.49 -0.41
CA PHE A 97 -2.82 -8.19 0.66
C PHE A 97 -3.39 -7.12 1.58
N VAL A 98 -3.22 -7.30 2.89
CA VAL A 98 -3.42 -6.27 3.89
C VAL A 98 -2.22 -6.23 4.83
N PHE A 99 -1.59 -5.07 4.93
CA PHE A 99 -0.52 -4.80 5.89
C PHE A 99 -1.02 -3.74 6.87
N SER A 100 -1.16 -4.09 8.14
CA SER A 100 -1.70 -3.23 9.19
C SER A 100 -0.70 -3.05 10.31
N ILE A 101 -0.52 -1.82 10.78
CA ILE A 101 0.37 -1.48 11.89
C ILE A 101 -0.47 -0.75 12.93
N ASN A 102 -0.74 -1.41 14.05
CA ASN A 102 -1.41 -0.81 15.19
C ASN A 102 -0.43 0.02 16.01
N LYS A 103 -0.91 1.16 16.49
CA LYS A 103 -0.21 2.03 17.44
C LYS A 103 -0.49 1.58 18.87
N ASN A 104 0.55 1.19 19.60
CA ASN A 104 0.42 0.83 21.01
C ASN A 104 1.17 1.81 21.91
N GLY A 105 0.64 3.01 22.17
CA GLY A 105 1.13 3.94 23.21
C GLY A 105 2.57 4.48 23.10
N SER A 106 3.45 3.84 22.32
CA SER A 106 4.85 4.15 22.04
C SER A 106 5.27 3.48 20.71
N ALA A 107 6.19 4.11 19.98
CA ALA A 107 6.66 3.63 18.66
C ALA A 107 7.36 2.25 18.71
N SER A 108 7.87 1.83 19.88
CA SER A 108 8.51 0.52 20.08
C SER A 108 7.54 -0.59 20.49
N ALA A 109 6.25 -0.27 20.64
CA ALA A 109 5.23 -1.22 21.05
C ALA A 109 4.23 -1.53 19.93
N ASN A 110 4.41 -0.96 18.73
CA ASN A 110 3.52 -1.17 17.59
C ASN A 110 3.31 -2.66 17.32
N THR A 111 2.22 -3.03 16.66
CA THR A 111 1.99 -4.44 16.30
C THR A 111 1.60 -4.55 14.84
N TRP A 112 2.32 -5.41 14.13
CA TRP A 112 2.06 -5.69 12.73
C TRP A 112 1.11 -6.87 12.62
N SER A 113 0.07 -6.70 11.83
CA SER A 113 -0.81 -7.78 11.40
C SER A 113 -0.86 -7.79 9.88
N VAL A 114 -0.70 -8.99 9.30
CA VAL A 114 -0.70 -9.18 7.86
C VAL A 114 -1.74 -10.21 7.49
N TRP A 115 -2.56 -9.88 6.50
CA TRP A 115 -3.49 -10.82 5.89
C TRP A 115 -3.15 -11.01 4.42
N ILE A 116 -3.25 -12.26 3.98
CA ILE A 116 -3.22 -12.61 2.57
C ILE A 116 -4.46 -13.46 2.29
N ASP A 117 -5.25 -13.08 1.29
CA ASP A 117 -6.50 -13.76 0.93
C ASP A 117 -7.48 -13.95 2.11
N ASN A 118 -7.60 -12.90 2.93
CA ASN A 118 -8.41 -12.89 4.16
C ASN A 118 -7.95 -13.86 5.27
N GLU A 119 -6.78 -14.48 5.12
CA GLU A 119 -6.13 -15.30 6.15
C GLU A 119 -5.08 -14.47 6.91
N LEU A 120 -5.11 -14.50 8.24
CA LEU A 120 -4.12 -13.83 9.09
C LEU A 120 -2.81 -14.64 9.07
N VAL A 121 -1.81 -14.15 8.33
CA VAL A 121 -0.51 -14.83 8.15
C VAL A 121 0.59 -14.30 9.08
N CYS A 122 0.38 -13.13 9.67
CA CYS A 122 1.21 -12.63 10.78
C CYS A 122 0.32 -11.90 11.77
N ASP A 123 0.51 -12.21 13.06
CA ASP A 123 -0.14 -11.52 14.17
C ASP A 123 0.92 -11.02 15.16
N ALA A 124 0.95 -9.71 15.39
CA ALA A 124 1.94 -9.03 16.22
C ALA A 124 3.41 -9.45 15.93
N CYS A 125 3.74 -9.79 14.67
CA CYS A 125 5.05 -10.37 14.34
C CYS A 125 6.21 -9.36 14.32
N HIS A 126 5.91 -8.07 14.48
CA HIS A 126 6.90 -7.01 14.53
C HIS A 126 6.45 -5.82 15.38
N ALA A 127 7.42 -5.10 15.93
CA ALA A 127 7.19 -4.02 16.89
C ALA A 127 7.60 -2.61 16.43
N SER A 128 8.30 -2.49 15.29
CA SER A 128 8.74 -1.19 14.80
C SER A 128 7.58 -0.40 14.21
N GLY A 129 7.65 0.92 14.30
CA GLY A 129 6.77 1.82 13.55
C GLY A 129 7.34 2.24 12.21
N LEU A 130 6.55 3.04 11.49
CA LEU A 130 7.06 3.78 10.34
C LEU A 130 7.71 5.08 10.83
N THR A 131 8.79 5.49 10.18
CA THR A 131 9.47 6.76 10.43
C THR A 131 8.83 7.86 9.58
N SER A 132 8.60 9.04 10.16
CA SER A 132 8.22 10.23 9.39
C SER A 132 9.41 10.69 8.56
N ILE A 133 9.17 10.91 7.28
CA ILE A 133 10.18 11.35 6.30
C ILE A 133 9.85 12.81 5.91
N PRO A 134 10.81 13.72 5.75
CA PRO A 134 10.55 15.06 5.22
C PRO A 134 9.84 15.03 3.86
N MET A 135 8.89 15.94 3.62
CA MET A 135 8.00 15.87 2.44
C MET A 135 8.72 15.81 1.10
N ASP A 136 9.84 16.52 1.02
CA ASP A 136 10.72 16.65 -0.12
C ASP A 136 11.66 15.46 -0.35
N GLU A 137 11.80 14.58 0.65
CA GLU A 137 12.57 13.35 0.56
C GLU A 137 11.70 12.12 0.24
N ARG A 138 10.37 12.24 0.35
CA ARG A 138 9.42 11.12 0.18
C ARG A 138 9.31 10.63 -1.26
N GLY A 139 9.57 9.34 -1.45
CA GLY A 139 9.27 8.59 -2.66
C GLY A 139 8.23 7.51 -2.37
N TRP A 140 6.97 7.76 -2.70
CA TRP A 140 5.90 6.77 -2.52
C TRP A 140 5.66 6.01 -3.82
N TYR A 141 6.38 4.91 -4.04
CA TYR A 141 6.30 4.18 -5.29
C TYR A 141 5.34 3.00 -5.25
N ILE A 142 4.62 2.86 -6.36
CA ILE A 142 3.85 1.67 -6.72
C ILE A 142 4.46 1.06 -7.98
N ALA A 143 4.65 -0.26 -7.97
CA ALA A 143 5.26 -1.04 -9.06
C ALA A 143 6.66 -0.56 -9.48
N ARG A 144 7.44 -0.04 -8.53
CA ARG A 144 8.77 0.53 -8.74
C ARG A 144 9.59 0.45 -7.45
N SER A 145 10.88 0.18 -7.60
CA SER A 145 11.87 0.21 -6.52
C SER A 145 12.57 1.56 -6.42
N HIS A 146 13.02 1.90 -5.21
CA HIS A 146 14.02 2.95 -5.00
C HIS A 146 15.41 2.56 -5.52
N TRP A 147 15.73 1.26 -5.57
CA TRP A 147 17.00 0.75 -6.07
C TRP A 147 16.97 0.57 -7.60
N GLU A 148 17.92 1.18 -8.30
CA GLU A 148 17.99 1.10 -9.76
C GLU A 148 18.31 -0.29 -10.30
N VAL A 149 19.06 -1.08 -9.53
CA VAL A 149 19.44 -2.45 -9.88
C VAL A 149 18.26 -3.41 -9.83
N ASP A 150 17.18 -3.04 -9.13
CA ASP A 150 16.04 -3.92 -8.95
C ASP A 150 15.22 -4.07 -10.23
N GLY A 151 14.67 -5.28 -10.35
CA GLY A 151 13.84 -5.70 -11.44
C GLY A 151 12.54 -4.92 -11.58
N LYS A 152 12.09 -4.80 -12.82
CA LYS A 152 10.80 -4.22 -13.15
C LYS A 152 9.66 -5.17 -12.78
N THR A 153 8.58 -4.61 -12.25
CA THR A 153 7.32 -5.34 -12.07
C THR A 153 6.60 -5.52 -13.40
N ASP A 154 6.20 -6.77 -13.67
CA ASP A 154 5.30 -7.16 -14.77
C ASP A 154 4.10 -7.89 -14.16
N GLY A 155 2.89 -7.35 -14.26
CA GLY A 155 1.74 -7.88 -13.53
C GLY A 155 0.53 -6.96 -13.45
N GLY A 156 -0.41 -7.27 -12.57
CA GLY A 156 -1.62 -6.50 -12.28
C GLY A 156 -1.66 -6.04 -10.84
N MET A 157 -2.34 -4.92 -10.59
CA MET A 157 -2.70 -4.49 -9.25
C MET A 157 -4.06 -3.81 -9.32
N ASP A 158 -4.89 -4.01 -8.30
CA ASP A 158 -6.23 -3.43 -8.22
C ASP A 158 -6.55 -3.02 -6.79
N ASP A 159 -7.46 -2.06 -6.65
CA ASP A 159 -8.02 -1.60 -5.38
C ASP A 159 -6.98 -1.21 -4.30
N PHE A 160 -5.97 -0.43 -4.68
CA PHE A 160 -4.94 0.01 -3.74
C PHE A 160 -5.47 1.10 -2.80
N ARG A 161 -5.49 0.81 -1.51
CA ARG A 161 -6.04 1.66 -0.45
C ARG A 161 -5.05 1.86 0.68
N ILE A 162 -5.06 3.07 1.23
CA ILE A 162 -4.35 3.40 2.46
C ILE A 162 -5.38 3.87 3.49
N TYR A 163 -5.34 3.29 4.67
CA TYR A 163 -6.18 3.63 5.81
C TYR A 163 -5.33 4.30 6.88
N ASP A 164 -5.87 5.33 7.52
CA ASP A 164 -5.25 6.06 8.63
C ASP A 164 -5.46 5.38 9.99
N GLN A 165 -5.73 4.09 9.98
CA GLN A 165 -5.96 3.26 11.16
C GLN A 165 -5.51 1.83 10.87
N ALA A 166 -5.24 1.08 11.95
CA ALA A 166 -5.09 -0.36 11.84
C ALA A 166 -6.44 -1.03 11.55
N LEU A 167 -6.44 -2.00 10.64
CA LEU A 167 -7.62 -2.78 10.31
C LEU A 167 -7.77 -4.00 11.22
N THR A 168 -9.02 -4.33 11.54
CA THR A 168 -9.46 -5.55 12.22
C THR A 168 -9.73 -6.67 11.21
N ALA A 169 -9.76 -7.92 11.67
CA ALA A 169 -10.09 -9.07 10.83
C ALA A 169 -11.47 -8.95 10.14
N LEU A 170 -12.47 -8.37 10.82
CA LEU A 170 -13.79 -8.13 10.22
C LEU A 170 -13.71 -7.14 9.06
N GLN A 171 -13.01 -6.01 9.25
CA GLN A 171 -12.82 -5.01 8.20
C GLN A 171 -12.03 -5.58 7.01
N VAL A 172 -11.03 -6.43 7.27
CA VAL A 172 -10.30 -7.14 6.20
C VAL A 172 -11.22 -8.04 5.40
N ALA A 173 -12.09 -8.81 6.07
CA ALA A 173 -13.06 -9.65 5.38
C ALA A 173 -14.04 -8.84 4.54
N GLU A 174 -14.54 -7.72 5.05
CA GLU A 174 -15.42 -6.81 4.30
C GLU A 174 -14.75 -6.26 3.03
N ILE A 175 -13.47 -5.87 3.12
CA ILE A 175 -12.68 -5.42 1.96
C ILE A 175 -12.49 -6.58 0.97
N TYR A 176 -12.10 -7.76 1.46
CA TYR A 176 -11.81 -8.93 0.62
C TYR A 176 -13.02 -9.39 -0.19
N TYR A 177 -14.21 -9.46 0.42
CA TYR A 177 -15.44 -9.87 -0.26
C TYR A 177 -16.10 -8.74 -1.07
N GLY A 178 -15.51 -7.54 -1.09
CA GLY A 178 -16.04 -6.39 -1.83
C GLY A 178 -17.28 -5.76 -1.21
N SER A 179 -17.54 -5.98 0.08
CA SER A 179 -18.69 -5.45 0.83
C SER A 179 -18.52 -3.98 1.22
N VAL A 180 -17.63 -3.25 0.56
CA VAL A 180 -17.35 -1.84 0.83
C VAL A 180 -18.57 -1.08 0.32
N ILE A 181 -19.40 -0.62 1.26
CA ILE A 181 -20.62 0.12 0.93
C ILE A 181 -20.20 1.48 0.35
N ASP A 182 -20.02 1.58 -0.96
CA ASP A 182 -19.80 2.83 -1.69
C ASP A 182 -21.11 3.65 -1.76
N ASN A 183 -21.74 3.92 -0.61
CA ASN A 183 -22.92 4.77 -0.53
C ASN A 183 -22.64 6.04 0.28
N PRO A 184 -22.38 7.18 -0.37
CA PRO A 184 -22.35 8.48 0.31
C PRO A 184 -23.76 9.00 0.69
N ALA A 185 -24.85 8.23 0.50
CA ALA A 185 -26.22 8.73 0.67
C ALA A 185 -27.09 8.04 1.74
N SER A 186 -26.53 7.20 2.62
CA SER A 186 -27.30 6.76 3.80
C SER A 186 -26.88 7.55 5.04
N THR A 187 -27.70 8.52 5.43
CA THR A 187 -27.63 9.14 6.75
C THR A 187 -27.67 8.06 7.83
N PRO A 188 -26.66 7.94 8.70
CA PRO A 188 -26.61 6.88 9.70
C PRO A 188 -27.48 7.30 10.88
N LEU A 189 -28.58 6.57 11.12
CA LEU A 189 -29.23 6.55 12.43
C LEU A 189 -28.47 5.54 13.31
N GLY A 190 -27.32 5.95 13.85
CA GLY A 190 -26.56 5.16 14.82
C GLY A 190 -25.07 5.49 14.86
N PRO A 191 -24.37 5.18 15.97
CA PRO A 191 -22.95 5.48 16.15
C PRO A 191 -22.07 4.49 15.37
N ASN A 192 -22.15 4.52 14.04
CA ASN A 192 -21.19 3.82 13.19
C ASN A 192 -20.05 4.77 12.85
N TRP A 193 -18.85 4.38 13.27
CA TRP A 193 -17.57 4.98 12.95
C TRP A 193 -17.31 4.80 11.44
N PHE A 194 -17.53 5.83 10.64
CA PHE A 194 -17.22 5.75 9.21
C PHE A 194 -15.71 5.65 9.00
N LEU A 195 -15.30 4.69 8.17
CA LEU A 195 -13.96 4.61 7.59
C LEU A 195 -13.71 5.89 6.79
N HIS A 196 -12.58 6.56 7.02
CA HIS A 196 -12.10 7.65 6.15
C HIS A 196 -10.87 7.18 5.37
N PRO A 197 -11.00 6.25 4.42
CA PRO A 197 -9.87 5.88 3.58
C PRO A 197 -9.42 7.11 2.79
N VAL A 198 -8.10 7.27 2.66
CA VAL A 198 -7.55 8.10 1.59
C VAL A 198 -7.53 7.19 0.36
N TYR A 199 -8.52 7.38 -0.53
CA TYR A 199 -8.54 6.65 -1.78
C TYR A 199 -7.46 7.21 -2.70
N VAL A 200 -6.42 6.42 -2.96
CA VAL A 200 -5.59 6.60 -4.14
C VAL A 200 -6.24 5.78 -5.25
N ASN A 201 -7.33 6.31 -5.81
CA ASN A 201 -8.00 5.62 -6.90
C ASN A 201 -7.24 5.88 -8.20
N CYS A 202 -6.36 4.95 -8.54
CA CYS A 202 -5.63 4.97 -9.78
C CYS A 202 -6.50 4.26 -10.84
N HIS A 203 -7.44 5.02 -11.41
CA HIS A 203 -8.28 4.51 -12.49
C HIS A 203 -7.44 4.20 -13.73
N MET A 204 -7.39 2.93 -14.08
CA MET A 204 -6.99 2.51 -15.42
C MET A 204 -8.26 2.57 -16.28
N ASN A 205 -8.17 3.26 -17.40
CA ASN A 205 -9.28 3.82 -18.18
C ASN A 205 -10.29 2.75 -18.65
N HIS A 206 -11.29 2.39 -17.83
CA HIS A 206 -12.44 1.60 -18.23
C HIS A 206 -13.71 2.10 -17.53
N THR A 207 -14.82 2.13 -18.28
CA THR A 207 -16.06 2.79 -17.87
C THR A 207 -16.87 1.90 -16.92
N TRP A 208 -17.79 2.49 -16.17
CA TRP A 208 -18.75 1.82 -15.27
C TRP A 208 -19.54 0.64 -15.90
N LYS A 209 -19.51 0.49 -17.22
CA LYS A 209 -20.13 -0.62 -17.96
C LYS A 209 -19.32 -1.92 -17.91
N ASP A 210 -18.02 -1.86 -17.60
CA ASP A 210 -17.10 -3.00 -17.59
C ASP A 210 -17.05 -3.71 -16.21
N ILE A 211 -17.54 -3.05 -15.15
CA ILE A 211 -17.55 -3.54 -13.75
C ILE A 211 -18.73 -4.49 -13.48
N ILE A 212 -19.83 -4.38 -14.23
CA ILE A 212 -21.03 -5.21 -14.02
C ILE A 212 -20.82 -6.68 -14.48
N TYR A 213 -19.76 -6.96 -15.23
CA TYR A 213 -19.35 -8.33 -15.58
C TYR A 213 -17.97 -8.65 -14.99
N GLY A 214 -17.95 -8.91 -13.68
CA GLY A 214 -16.78 -9.28 -12.86
C GLY A 214 -16.08 -10.60 -13.22
N GLN A 215 -15.76 -10.83 -14.49
CA GLN A 215 -14.91 -11.94 -14.93
C GLN A 215 -13.80 -11.55 -15.92
N LEU A 216 -13.66 -10.27 -16.32
CA LEU A 216 -12.71 -9.90 -17.39
C LEU A 216 -11.55 -8.98 -16.99
N ALA A 217 -11.47 -8.50 -15.74
CA ALA A 217 -10.28 -7.78 -15.25
C ALA A 217 -9.02 -8.69 -15.12
N LYS A 218 -9.18 -10.01 -15.25
CA LYS A 218 -8.12 -11.02 -15.14
C LYS A 218 -7.09 -11.04 -16.29
N ASN A 219 -7.22 -10.19 -17.32
CA ASN A 219 -6.49 -10.37 -18.59
C ASN A 219 -5.63 -9.19 -19.07
N GLN A 220 -5.24 -8.23 -18.23
CA GLN A 220 -4.29 -7.19 -18.66
C GLN A 220 -3.11 -7.04 -17.71
N THR A 221 -1.91 -7.31 -18.24
CA THR A 221 -0.61 -7.19 -17.57
C THR A 221 0.01 -5.82 -17.86
N PHE A 222 0.52 -5.16 -16.82
CA PHE A 222 1.32 -3.94 -16.91
C PHE A 222 2.79 -4.29 -17.00
N LYS A 223 3.51 -3.63 -17.93
CA LYS A 223 4.97 -3.57 -17.93
C LYS A 223 5.40 -2.21 -17.41
N SER A 224 6.24 -2.16 -16.37
CA SER A 224 6.76 -0.88 -15.90
C SER A 224 7.66 -0.21 -16.96
N GLY A 225 7.35 1.05 -17.29
CA GLY A 225 8.10 1.88 -18.25
C GLY A 225 7.45 2.13 -19.62
N GLY A 226 6.19 1.76 -19.85
CA GLY A 226 5.56 1.87 -21.19
C GLY A 226 4.21 2.58 -21.31
N TRP A 227 3.46 2.87 -20.25
CA TRP A 227 2.10 3.42 -20.38
C TRP A 227 1.80 4.54 -19.39
N LYS A 228 1.29 5.66 -19.93
CA LYS A 228 0.71 6.77 -19.16
C LYS A 228 -0.69 6.37 -18.72
N MET A 229 -0.90 6.22 -17.41
CA MET A 229 -2.26 6.22 -16.84
C MET A 229 -2.82 7.64 -16.88
N SER A 230 -4.12 7.77 -17.19
CA SER A 230 -4.79 9.04 -17.46
C SER A 230 -5.01 9.92 -16.22
N SER A 231 -5.09 9.35 -15.01
CA SER A 231 -5.10 10.10 -13.75
C SER A 231 -5.10 9.18 -12.51
N CYS A 232 -4.29 9.50 -11.50
CA CYS A 232 -4.54 9.07 -10.11
C CYS A 232 -5.10 10.28 -9.36
N SER A 233 -6.26 10.14 -8.71
CA SER A 233 -6.79 11.18 -7.83
C SER A 233 -6.74 10.70 -6.39
N VAL A 234 -6.14 11.50 -5.52
CA VAL A 234 -6.28 11.34 -4.07
C VAL A 234 -7.60 11.98 -3.67
N ARG A 235 -8.57 11.18 -3.21
CA ARG A 235 -9.76 11.71 -2.52
C ARG A 235 -9.55 11.54 -1.03
N TYR A 236 -9.54 12.67 -0.32
CA TYR A 236 -9.69 12.67 1.13
C TYR A 236 -11.16 12.36 1.43
N GLY A 237 -11.44 11.45 2.37
CA GLY A 237 -12.77 11.36 2.94
C GLY A 237 -13.18 12.73 3.49
N ASP A 238 -14.43 13.14 3.27
CA ASP A 238 -14.94 14.46 3.64
C ASP A 238 -14.92 14.67 5.17
N SER A 239 -13.77 15.07 5.71
CA SER A 239 -13.65 15.69 7.04
C SER A 239 -12.33 16.42 7.30
N LEU A 240 -11.38 16.46 6.37
CA LEU A 240 -10.14 17.27 6.53
C LEU A 240 -10.32 18.78 6.25
N ALA A 241 -11.55 19.24 5.96
CA ALA A 241 -11.85 20.66 5.76
C ALA A 241 -12.03 21.47 7.07
N ALA A 242 -11.94 20.85 8.25
CA ALA A 242 -12.22 21.53 9.53
C ALA A 242 -11.00 21.92 10.38
N LEU A 243 -9.76 21.77 9.89
CA LEU A 243 -8.55 22.13 10.68
C LEU A 243 -7.81 23.40 10.21
N PHE A 244 -8.37 24.18 9.28
CA PHE A 244 -7.84 25.50 8.91
C PHE A 244 -8.91 26.57 8.73
N ASN A 245 -9.89 26.64 9.64
CA ASN A 245 -10.76 27.82 9.73
C ASN A 245 -11.20 28.12 11.16
N GLY A 246 -10.76 29.28 11.66
CA GLY A 246 -11.08 29.86 12.98
C GLY A 246 -9.82 29.98 13.84
N SER A 247 -9.26 31.15 14.14
CA SER A 247 -9.88 32.45 14.35
C SER A 247 -8.92 33.61 14.09
N THR A 248 -9.37 34.62 13.35
CA THR A 248 -8.91 36.00 13.49
C THR A 248 -9.44 36.59 14.80
N VAL A 249 -8.55 37.06 15.68
CA VAL A 249 -8.46 38.46 16.16
C VAL A 249 -6.98 38.75 16.37
#